data_AF-A0A7J8BJA5-F1
#
_entry.id   AF-A0A7J8BJA5-F1
#
_cell.length_a   1.000
_cell.length_b   1.000
_cell.length_c   1.000
_cell.angle_alpha   90.00
_cell.angle_beta   90.00
_cell.angle_gamma   90.00
#
_symmetry.space_group_name_H-M   'P 1'
#
loop_
_entity.id
_entity.type
_entity.pdbx_description
1 polymer ?
#
loop_
_entity_poly.entity_id
_entity_poly.type
_entity_poly.pdbx_seq_one_letter_code
_entity_poly.pdbx_strand_id
1 'polypeptide(L)'
;MEPREVADAVETGEENVIMEALRAYNRENSQSFTFDAAQQEDRQRLAELLVSALEQGLSPSRRVTWLQSIRILSRDHSCLDAFISRQSLQALACYAGISATESLVPKPLDMDVVLESLKCLCNLVFSSPEAQVLAAEARLVHFAGTCAGSCSRSCRACTC
;
A
#
# COMPACT_ATOMS: atom_id res chain seq x y z
N MET A 1 -4.18 -18.95 6.33
CA MET A 1 -4.81 -18.82 5.03
C MET A 1 -3.72 -18.67 4.00
N GLU A 2 -3.69 -19.60 3.06
CA GLU A 2 -2.63 -19.69 2.09
C GLU A 2 -2.80 -18.65 0.97
N PRO A 3 -1.71 -18.12 0.38
CA PRO A 3 -1.79 -17.10 -0.68
C PRO A 3 -2.69 -17.51 -1.85
N ARG A 4 -2.68 -18.80 -2.20
CA ARG A 4 -3.53 -19.37 -3.25
C ARG A 4 -5.02 -19.19 -2.96
N GLU A 5 -5.45 -19.52 -1.74
CA GLU A 5 -6.85 -19.41 -1.32
C GLU A 5 -7.31 -17.94 -1.34
N VAL A 6 -6.42 -17.02 -0.95
CA VAL A 6 -6.69 -15.58 -1.01
C VAL A 6 -6.79 -15.12 -2.46
N ALA A 7 -5.89 -15.55 -3.35
CA ALA A 7 -5.94 -15.19 -4.76
C ALA A 7 -7.24 -15.67 -5.42
N ASP A 8 -7.64 -16.92 -5.16
CA ASP A 8 -8.89 -17.49 -5.68
C ASP A 8 -10.11 -16.71 -5.17
N ALA A 9 -10.10 -16.31 -3.88
CA ALA A 9 -11.15 -15.47 -3.30
C ALA A 9 -11.18 -14.07 -3.93
N VAL A 10 -10.03 -13.42 -4.15
CA VAL A 10 -9.95 -12.08 -4.75
C VAL A 10 -10.44 -12.07 -6.20
N GLU A 11 -10.18 -13.13 -6.96
CA GLU A 11 -10.54 -13.22 -8.37
C GLU A 11 -12.03 -13.50 -8.59
N THR A 12 -12.63 -14.36 -7.76
CA THR A 12 -13.98 -14.91 -8.02
C THR A 12 -14.98 -14.69 -6.89
N GLY A 13 -14.52 -14.27 -5.72
CA GLY A 13 -15.33 -14.16 -4.52
C GLY A 13 -16.21 -12.92 -4.48
N GLU A 14 -17.31 -13.03 -3.76
CA GLU A 14 -18.11 -11.89 -3.36
C GLU A 14 -17.36 -11.04 -2.31
N GLU A 15 -17.74 -9.76 -2.19
CA GLU A 15 -17.01 -8.77 -1.38
C GLU A 15 -16.71 -9.23 0.05
N ASN A 16 -17.66 -9.88 0.73
CA ASN A 16 -17.46 -10.37 2.10
C ASN A 16 -16.40 -11.47 2.18
N VAL A 17 -16.40 -12.39 1.22
CA VAL A 17 -15.44 -13.51 1.14
C VAL A 17 -14.04 -12.97 0.91
N ILE A 18 -13.89 -12.02 -0.02
CA ILE A 18 -12.61 -11.34 -0.28
C ILE A 18 -12.09 -10.71 1.01
N MET A 19 -12.94 -9.96 1.72
CA MET A 19 -12.53 -9.23 2.92
C MET A 19 -12.20 -10.15 4.09
N GLU A 20 -12.91 -11.26 4.26
CA GLU A 20 -12.57 -12.28 5.25
C GLU A 20 -11.23 -12.93 4.94
N ALA A 21 -11.00 -13.28 3.67
CA ALA A 21 -9.75 -13.89 3.23
C ALA A 21 -8.54 -12.98 3.47
N LEU A 22 -8.62 -11.72 3.01
CA LEU A 22 -7.55 -10.74 3.22
C LEU A 22 -7.30 -10.47 4.71
N ARG A 23 -8.35 -10.40 5.55
CA ARG A 23 -8.18 -10.20 7.00
C ARG A 23 -7.49 -11.40 7.65
N ALA A 24 -7.84 -12.62 7.27
CA ALA A 24 -7.20 -13.84 7.77
C ALA A 24 -5.72 -13.87 7.37
N TYR A 25 -5.44 -13.64 6.09
CA TYR A 25 -4.08 -13.55 5.56
C TYR A 25 -3.23 -12.50 6.29
N ASN A 26 -3.78 -11.29 6.46
CA ASN A 26 -3.08 -10.20 7.14
C ASN A 26 -2.77 -10.52 8.60
N ARG A 27 -3.71 -11.15 9.32
CA ARG A 27 -3.52 -11.52 10.72
C ARG A 27 -2.33 -12.46 10.86
N GLU A 28 -2.27 -13.48 10.01
CA GLU A 28 -1.23 -14.51 10.05
C GLU A 28 0.13 -13.99 9.58
N ASN A 29 0.15 -13.10 8.57
CA ASN A 29 1.38 -12.66 7.92
C ASN A 29 1.86 -11.25 8.32
N SER A 30 1.19 -10.58 9.24
CA SER A 30 1.50 -9.19 9.63
C SER A 30 2.95 -8.97 10.06
N GLN A 31 3.56 -9.98 10.70
CA GLN A 31 4.95 -9.98 11.18
C GLN A 31 5.88 -10.86 10.33
N SER A 32 5.40 -11.39 9.20
CA SER A 32 6.23 -12.18 8.30
C SER A 32 7.21 -11.28 7.55
N PHE A 33 8.47 -11.71 7.55
CA PHE A 33 9.58 -11.15 6.76
C PHE A 33 10.30 -12.22 5.92
N THR A 34 9.92 -13.49 6.10
CA THR A 34 10.40 -14.65 5.36
C THR A 34 9.20 -15.34 4.76
N PHE A 35 9.31 -15.77 3.50
CA PHE A 35 8.21 -16.36 2.76
C PHE A 35 8.63 -17.69 2.15
N ASP A 36 7.71 -18.65 2.12
CA ASP A 36 7.98 -19.97 1.57
C ASP A 36 8.19 -19.91 0.05
N ALA A 37 9.31 -20.45 -0.44
CA ALA A 37 9.59 -20.51 -1.87
C ALA A 37 8.57 -21.38 -2.61
N ALA A 38 7.97 -22.39 -1.95
CA ALA A 38 6.97 -23.27 -2.56
C ALA A 38 5.68 -22.53 -2.95
N GLN A 39 5.42 -21.36 -2.36
CA GLN A 39 4.21 -20.56 -2.56
C GLN A 39 4.49 -19.26 -3.31
N GLN A 40 5.68 -19.13 -3.91
CA GLN A 40 6.09 -17.91 -4.60
C GLN A 40 5.14 -17.53 -5.73
N GLU A 41 4.79 -18.48 -6.61
CA GLU A 41 3.89 -18.24 -7.74
C GLU A 41 2.50 -17.78 -7.28
N ASP A 42 1.97 -18.37 -6.21
CA ASP A 42 0.68 -17.98 -5.65
C ASP A 42 0.71 -16.55 -5.09
N ARG A 43 1.81 -16.14 -4.44
CA ARG A 43 1.98 -14.77 -3.95
C ARG A 43 2.16 -13.76 -5.08
N GLN A 44 2.85 -14.13 -6.16
CA GLN A 44 2.97 -13.29 -7.35
C GLN A 44 1.60 -13.06 -8.00
N ARG A 45 0.81 -14.12 -8.20
CA ARG A 45 -0.59 -14.00 -8.68
C ARG A 45 -1.43 -13.13 -7.77
N LEU A 46 -1.34 -13.31 -6.45
CA LEU A 46 -2.05 -12.45 -5.50
C LEU A 46 -1.59 -10.99 -5.61
N ALA A 47 -0.30 -10.72 -5.76
CA ALA A 47 0.24 -9.38 -5.92
C ALA A 47 -0.32 -8.69 -7.18
N GLU A 48 -0.42 -9.40 -8.30
CA GLU A 48 -1.01 -8.91 -9.56
C GLU A 48 -2.50 -8.54 -9.41
N LEU A 49 -3.26 -9.34 -8.66
CA LEU A 49 -4.66 -9.03 -8.36
C LEU A 49 -4.78 -7.80 -7.44
N LEU A 50 -3.95 -7.72 -6.40
CA LEU A 50 -3.94 -6.59 -5.46
C LEU A 50 -3.54 -5.28 -6.14
N VAL A 51 -2.54 -5.31 -7.03
CA VAL A 51 -2.10 -4.11 -7.76
C VAL A 51 -3.16 -3.65 -8.76
N SER A 52 -3.81 -4.58 -9.46
CA SER A 52 -4.92 -4.25 -10.36
C SER A 52 -6.04 -3.51 -9.62
N ALA A 53 -6.40 -3.96 -8.42
CA ALA A 53 -7.41 -3.30 -7.59
C ALA A 53 -6.92 -1.95 -7.04
N LEU A 54 -5.65 -1.85 -6.65
CA LEU A 54 -5.02 -0.60 -6.20
C LEU A 54 -5.11 0.48 -7.28
N GLU A 55 -4.77 0.13 -8.52
CA GLU A 55 -4.72 1.03 -9.67
C GLU A 55 -6.11 1.46 -10.17
N GLN A 56 -7.13 0.61 -9.99
CA GLN A 56 -8.54 0.94 -10.27
C GLN A 56 -9.18 1.79 -9.16
N GLY A 57 -8.62 1.74 -7.95
CA GLY A 57 -9.07 2.50 -6.80
C GLY A 57 -9.86 1.67 -5.80
N LEU A 58 -9.40 1.69 -4.55
CA LEU A 58 -9.98 0.95 -3.44
C LEU A 58 -11.14 1.71 -2.79
N SER A 59 -12.25 0.98 -2.54
CA SER A 59 -13.38 1.49 -1.77
C SER A 59 -12.94 1.94 -0.36
N PRO A 60 -13.44 3.07 0.16
CA PRO A 60 -13.02 3.62 1.45
C PRO A 60 -13.11 2.63 2.61
N SER A 61 -14.19 1.84 2.71
CA SER A 61 -14.43 0.91 3.82
C SER A 61 -13.45 -0.27 3.90
N ARG A 62 -12.73 -0.55 2.80
CA ARG A 62 -11.88 -1.74 2.64
C ARG A 62 -10.40 -1.40 2.57
N ARG A 63 -10.08 -0.13 2.32
CA ARG A 63 -8.76 0.34 1.91
C ARG A 63 -7.64 -0.12 2.84
N VAL A 64 -7.83 -0.03 4.15
CA VAL A 64 -6.81 -0.44 5.14
C VAL A 64 -6.45 -1.93 5.01
N THR A 65 -7.44 -2.82 4.88
CA THR A 65 -7.20 -4.26 4.75
C THR A 65 -6.43 -4.60 3.46
N TRP A 66 -6.79 -3.96 2.36
CA TRP A 66 -6.08 -4.13 1.08
C TRP A 66 -4.64 -3.62 1.18
N LEU A 67 -4.43 -2.42 1.72
CA LEU A 67 -3.10 -1.84 1.91
C LEU A 67 -2.21 -2.67 2.85
N GLN A 68 -2.77 -3.26 3.91
CA GLN A 68 -2.03 -4.19 4.77
C GLN A 68 -1.54 -5.42 4.00
N SER A 69 -2.36 -5.95 3.08
CA SER A 69 -1.99 -7.10 2.23
C SER A 69 -0.86 -6.73 1.28
N ILE A 70 -0.96 -5.56 0.63
CA ILE A 70 0.09 -4.99 -0.23
C ILE A 70 1.36 -4.73 0.58
N ARG A 71 1.26 -4.22 1.81
CA ARG A 71 2.41 -4.00 2.69
C ARG A 71 3.13 -5.30 3.03
N ILE A 72 2.39 -6.39 3.24
CA ILE A 72 2.99 -7.71 3.50
C ILE A 72 3.73 -8.19 2.26
N LEU A 73 3.10 -8.19 1.08
CA LEU A 73 3.73 -8.67 -0.16
C LEU A 73 4.87 -7.78 -0.65
N SER A 74 4.86 -6.47 -0.37
CA SER A 74 5.99 -5.58 -0.67
C SER A 74 7.24 -5.86 0.18
N ARG A 75 7.19 -6.76 1.16
CA ARG A 75 8.39 -7.28 1.84
C ARG A 75 8.99 -8.48 1.12
N ASP A 76 8.22 -9.16 0.28
CA ASP A 76 8.69 -10.29 -0.51
C ASP A 76 9.32 -9.77 -1.81
N HIS A 77 10.63 -9.94 -1.93
CA HIS A 77 11.37 -9.49 -3.10
C HIS A 77 10.89 -10.16 -4.40
N SER A 78 10.34 -11.38 -4.31
CA SER A 78 9.81 -12.09 -5.48
C SER A 78 8.50 -11.49 -6.03
N CYS A 79 7.83 -10.64 -5.26
CA CYS A 79 6.57 -10.00 -5.64
C CYS A 79 6.72 -8.50 -5.94
N LEU A 80 7.89 -7.91 -5.71
CA LEU A 80 8.10 -6.45 -5.81
C LEU A 80 7.75 -5.91 -7.19
N ASP A 81 8.15 -6.60 -8.25
CA ASP A 81 7.95 -6.16 -9.64
C ASP A 81 6.49 -5.87 -9.96
N ALA A 82 5.56 -6.62 -9.37
CA ALA A 82 4.12 -6.40 -9.55
C ALA A 82 3.68 -5.01 -9.07
N PHE A 83 4.33 -4.43 -8.06
CA PHE A 83 3.97 -3.13 -7.48
C PHE A 83 4.78 -1.96 -8.06
N ILE A 84 5.81 -2.22 -8.85
CA ILE A 84 6.73 -1.19 -9.37
C ILE A 84 6.20 -0.68 -10.71
N SER A 85 5.14 0.13 -10.62
CA SER A 85 4.57 0.86 -11.75
C SER A 85 4.36 2.33 -11.37
N ARG A 86 4.38 3.23 -12.35
CA ARG A 86 4.08 4.66 -12.11
C ARG A 86 2.69 4.83 -11.50
N GLN A 87 1.71 4.08 -12.00
CA GLN A 87 0.31 4.18 -11.56
C GLN A 87 0.13 3.65 -10.13
N SER A 88 0.77 2.54 -9.81
CA SER A 88 0.79 1.95 -8.46
C SER A 88 1.41 2.88 -7.43
N LEU A 89 2.60 3.42 -7.72
CA LEU A 89 3.26 4.38 -6.82
C LEU A 89 2.43 5.66 -6.65
N GLN A 90 1.79 6.14 -7.72
CA GLN A 90 0.91 7.29 -7.66
C GLN A 90 -0.34 7.02 -6.81
N ALA A 91 -0.97 5.85 -6.96
CA ALA A 91 -2.13 5.46 -6.15
C ALA A 91 -1.78 5.41 -4.65
N LEU A 92 -0.65 4.79 -4.29
CA LEU A 92 -0.15 4.79 -2.91
C LEU A 92 0.18 6.20 -2.40
N ALA A 93 0.79 7.05 -3.23
CA ALA A 93 1.08 8.44 -2.88
C ALA A 93 -0.19 9.27 -2.64
N CYS A 94 -1.25 9.04 -3.43
CA CYS A 94 -2.55 9.67 -3.20
C CYS A 94 -3.14 9.22 -1.87
N TYR A 95 -3.14 7.92 -1.56
CA TYR A 95 -3.62 7.42 -0.26
C TYR A 95 -2.78 7.87 0.93
N ALA A 96 -1.49 8.12 0.72
CA ALA A 96 -0.61 8.71 1.72
C ALA A 96 -0.74 10.24 1.85
N GLY A 97 -1.51 10.90 0.99
CA GLY A 97 -1.68 12.36 1.00
C GLY A 97 -0.42 13.13 0.61
N ILE A 98 0.51 12.50 -0.13
CA ILE A 98 1.77 13.10 -0.58
C ILE A 98 1.88 13.20 -2.11
N SER A 99 0.79 12.94 -2.81
CA SER A 99 0.72 13.10 -4.26
C SER A 99 0.65 14.56 -4.65
N ALA A 100 1.46 14.96 -5.64
CA ALA A 100 1.49 16.32 -6.16
C ALA A 100 0.20 16.76 -6.87
N THR A 101 -0.67 15.81 -7.21
CA THR A 101 -1.87 16.02 -8.02
C THR A 101 -3.11 16.34 -7.18
N GLU A 102 -3.09 16.15 -5.86
CA GLU A 102 -4.28 16.40 -5.04
C GLU A 102 -4.50 17.89 -4.76
N SER A 103 -5.74 18.32 -5.00
CA SER A 103 -6.25 19.69 -4.91
C SER A 103 -6.17 20.27 -3.49
N LEU A 104 -6.03 21.59 -3.41
CA LEU A 104 -5.90 22.46 -2.22
C LEU A 104 -7.04 22.38 -1.17
N VAL A 105 -7.99 21.44 -1.31
CA VAL A 105 -9.10 21.26 -0.36
C VAL A 105 -8.77 20.12 0.60
N PRO A 106 -8.57 20.41 1.90
CA PRO A 106 -8.27 19.36 2.88
C PRO A 106 -9.48 18.44 3.05
N LYS A 107 -9.40 17.23 2.51
CA LYS A 107 -10.27 16.14 2.95
C LYS A 107 -9.69 15.55 4.24
N PRO A 108 -10.51 15.21 5.23
CA PRO A 108 -10.03 14.46 6.38
C PRO A 108 -9.45 13.14 5.88
N LEU A 109 -8.14 12.96 6.09
CA LEU A 109 -7.43 11.75 5.72
C LEU A 109 -7.64 10.72 6.83
N ASP A 110 -7.96 9.49 6.42
CA ASP A 110 -7.94 8.34 7.32
C ASP A 110 -6.48 8.00 7.63
N MET A 111 -6.08 8.18 8.88
CA MET A 111 -4.69 8.00 9.30
C MET A 111 -4.20 6.57 9.18
N ASP A 112 -5.09 5.57 9.28
CA ASP A 112 -4.71 4.17 9.10
C ASP A 112 -4.38 3.90 7.63
N VAL A 113 -5.15 4.49 6.71
CA VAL A 113 -4.88 4.43 5.27
C VAL A 113 -3.56 5.12 4.94
N VAL A 114 -3.33 6.31 5.49
CA VAL A 114 -2.09 7.07 5.27
C VAL A 114 -0.90 6.26 5.76
N LEU A 115 -0.97 5.73 6.98
CA LEU A 115 0.12 4.99 7.60
C LEU A 115 0.46 3.70 6.83
N GLU A 116 -0.54 2.91 6.44
CA GLU A 116 -0.30 1.70 5.66
C GLU A 116 0.26 2.02 4.27
N SER A 117 -0.23 3.08 3.62
CA SER A 117 0.27 3.53 2.31
C SER A 117 1.74 3.98 2.38
N LEU A 118 2.11 4.73 3.42
CA LEU A 118 3.50 5.14 3.66
C LEU A 118 4.40 3.93 3.89
N LYS A 119 3.95 2.94 4.67
CA LYS A 119 4.71 1.70 4.88
C LYS A 119 4.93 0.93 3.57
N CYS A 120 3.91 0.83 2.71
CA CYS A 120 4.07 0.23 1.37
C CYS A 120 5.13 0.97 0.56
N LEU A 121 5.03 2.30 0.46
CA LEU A 121 5.99 3.13 -0.28
C LEU A 121 7.42 2.97 0.28
N CYS A 122 7.58 2.94 1.60
CA CYS A 122 8.89 2.72 2.22
C CYS A 122 9.48 1.36 1.82
N ASN A 123 8.71 0.27 1.88
CA ASN A 123 9.19 -1.05 1.48
C ASN A 123 9.64 -1.07 0.01
N LEU A 124 8.83 -0.52 -0.89
CA LEU A 124 9.12 -0.49 -2.33
C LEU A 124 10.38 0.34 -2.63
N VAL A 125 10.44 1.58 -2.13
CA VAL A 125 11.56 2.50 -2.38
C VAL A 125 12.85 2.01 -1.72
N PHE A 126 12.78 1.37 -0.55
CA PHE A 126 13.95 0.80 0.08
C PHE A 126 14.52 -0.38 -0.70
N SER A 127 13.64 -1.22 -1.27
CA SER A 127 14.03 -2.52 -1.82
C SER A 127 14.25 -2.53 -3.33
N SER A 128 13.80 -1.51 -4.07
CA SER A 128 13.96 -1.43 -5.54
C SER A 128 14.55 -0.09 -6.01
N PRO A 129 15.66 -0.11 -6.76
CA PRO A 129 16.20 1.06 -7.46
C PRO A 129 15.20 1.68 -8.46
N GLU A 130 14.44 0.85 -9.16
CA GLU A 130 13.43 1.29 -10.14
C GLU A 130 12.32 2.08 -9.44
N ALA A 131 11.86 1.61 -8.27
CA ALA A 131 10.91 2.35 -7.45
C ALA A 131 11.47 3.70 -6.95
N GLN A 132 12.78 3.78 -6.66
CA GLN A 132 13.43 5.05 -6.28
C GLN A 132 13.39 6.06 -7.42
N VAL A 133 13.69 5.63 -8.66
CA VAL A 133 13.62 6.49 -9.85
C VAL A 133 12.19 7.00 -10.05
N LEU A 134 11.20 6.09 -10.05
CA LEU A 134 9.80 6.47 -10.23
C LEU A 134 9.29 7.41 -9.13
N ALA A 135 9.67 7.19 -7.87
CA ALA A 135 9.32 8.06 -6.75
C ALA A 135 9.96 9.45 -6.85
N ALA A 136 11.20 9.53 -7.34
CA ALA A 136 11.90 10.79 -7.58
C ALA A 136 11.23 11.59 -8.71
N GLU A 137 10.89 10.93 -9.81
CA GLU A 137 10.16 11.54 -10.92
C GLU A 137 8.78 12.05 -10.51
N ALA A 138 8.09 11.32 -9.62
CA ALA A 138 6.82 11.71 -9.04
C ALA A 138 6.94 12.78 -7.93
N ARG A 139 8.17 13.21 -7.59
CA ARG A 139 8.48 14.25 -6.58
C ARG A 139 7.91 13.98 -5.19
N LEU A 140 7.77 12.71 -4.80
CA LEU A 140 7.16 12.32 -3.52
C LEU A 140 7.90 12.89 -2.29
N VAL A 141 9.22 13.09 -2.39
CA VAL A 141 10.08 13.63 -1.32
C VAL A 141 9.71 15.08 -0.95
N HIS A 142 9.21 15.88 -1.91
CA HIS A 142 8.84 17.28 -1.65
C HIS A 142 7.63 17.39 -0.72
N PHE A 143 6.66 16.49 -0.86
CA PHE A 143 5.45 16.48 -0.05
C PHE A 143 5.66 15.89 1.33
N ALA A 144 6.48 14.83 1.46
CA ALA A 144 6.84 14.27 2.76
C ALA A 144 7.48 15.33 3.70
N GLY A 145 8.39 16.17 3.17
CA GLY A 145 8.99 17.27 3.94
C GLY A 145 7.99 18.36 4.33
N THR A 146 7.03 18.64 3.46
CA THR A 146 5.99 19.67 3.70
C THR A 146 4.97 19.22 4.76
N CYS A 147 4.57 17.94 4.74
CA CYS A 147 3.70 17.34 5.76
C CYS A 147 4.37 17.33 7.14
N ALA A 148 5.65 16.94 7.23
CA ALA A 148 6.42 16.98 8.47
C ALA A 148 6.54 18.42 9.03
N GLY A 149 6.80 19.40 8.15
CA GLY A 149 6.81 20.82 8.52
C GLY A 149 5.46 21.34 9.00
N SER A 150 4.36 20.90 8.39
CA SER A 150 2.99 21.30 8.75
C SER A 150 2.53 20.70 10.07
N CYS A 151 2.84 19.41 10.31
CA CYS A 151 2.56 18.72 11.58
C CYS A 151 3.29 19.38 12.76
N SER A 152 4.54 19.83 12.55
CA SER A 152 5.31 20.57 13.56
C SER A 152 4.71 21.93 13.94
N ARG A 153 3.91 22.55 13.04
CA ARG A 153 3.22 23.82 13.28
C ARG A 153 1.87 23.61 13.97
N SER A 154 1.13 22.57 13.60
CA SER A 154 -0.14 22.23 14.23
C SER A 154 0.04 21.74 15.68
N CYS A 155 1.10 20.98 15.98
CA CYS A 155 1.42 20.57 17.36
C CYS A 155 1.74 21.74 18.31
N ARG A 156 2.34 22.83 17.79
CA ARG A 156 2.58 24.07 18.57
C ARG A 156 1.31 24.88 18.83
N ALA A 157 0.26 24.71 18.01
CA ALA A 157 -1.00 25.41 18.19
C ALA A 157 -1.89 24.79 19.28
N CYS A 158 -1.59 23.55 19.73
CA CYS A 158 -2.31 22.87 20.81
C CYS A 158 -1.63 22.97 22.19
N THR A 159 -0.57 23.78 22.32
CA THR A 159 0.21 23.93 23.57
C THR A 159 0.02 25.27 24.28
N CYS A 160 -1.11 25.97 24.06
CA CYS A 160 -1.49 27.16 24.80
C CYS A 160 -2.79 26.91 25.58
#